data_AF-A0A528AMY3-F1
#
_entry.id   AF-A0A528AMY3-F1
#
_cell.length_a   1.000
_cell.length_b   1.000
_cell.length_c   1.000
_cell.angle_alpha   90.00
_cell.angle_beta   90.00
_cell.angle_gamma   90.00
#
_symmetry.space_group_name_H-M   'P 1'
#
loop_
_entity.id
_entity.type
_entity.pdbx_description
1 polymer ?
#
loop_
_entity_poly.entity_id
_entity_poly.type
_entity_poly.pdbx_seq_one_letter_code
_entity_poly.pdbx_strand_id
1 'polypeptide(L)' 'IRDAGQSQIVRMMVGRAVDHIFPQRKAEIGAPVLTVSGLSHPTEFDDIGFELHRGEILGFYGLVGAGRSEVMQAIAGITR' A
#
# COMPACT_ATOMS: atom_id res chain seq x y z
N ILE A 1 36.53 15.77 1.19
CA ILE A 1 35.19 15.61 1.78
C ILE A 1 35.11 14.16 2.22
N ARG A 2 35.11 13.89 3.54
CA ARG A 2 35.24 12.54 4.11
C ARG A 2 33.99 11.71 3.77
N ASP A 3 34.19 10.43 3.47
CA ASP A 3 33.15 9.44 3.17
C ASP A 3 32.05 9.41 4.25
N ALA A 4 30.99 10.18 4.03
CA ALA A 4 29.80 10.11 4.86
C ALA A 4 28.95 8.94 4.36
N GLY A 5 28.77 7.91 5.21
CA GLY A 5 27.86 6.81 4.90
C GLY A 5 26.43 7.33 4.68
N GLN A 6 25.62 6.64 3.87
CA GLN A 6 24.29 7.12 3.47
C GLN A 6 23.42 7.57 4.66
N SER A 7 23.48 6.86 5.79
CA SER A 7 22.76 7.21 7.01
C SER A 7 23.15 8.57 7.59
N GLN A 8 24.42 8.96 7.48
CA GLN A 8 24.89 10.29 7.90
C GLN A 8 24.43 11.38 6.95
N ILE A 9 24.47 11.12 5.63
CA ILE A 9 23.94 12.05 4.62
C ILE A 9 22.45 12.31 4.85
N VAL A 10 21.66 11.27 5.05
CA VAL A 10 20.22 11.38 5.34
C VAL A 10 19.96 12.15 6.64
N ARG A 11 20.74 11.89 7.69
CA ARG A 11 20.61 12.62 8.96
C ARG A 11 20.94 14.11 8.82
N MET A 12 21.93 14.46 8.00
CA MET A 12 22.26 15.86 7.70
C MET A 12 21.19 16.55 6.84
N MET A 13 20.52 15.82 5.94
CA MET A 13 19.43 16.36 5.10
C MET A 13 18.14 16.61 5.89
N VAL A 14 17.78 15.72 6.83
CA VAL A 14 16.47 15.74 7.51
C VAL A 14 16.58 16.28 8.95
N GLY A 15 17.80 16.45 9.49
CA GLY A 15 18.05 17.01 10.82
C GLY A 15 17.69 16.09 12.00
N ARG A 16 17.29 14.84 11.74
CA ARG A 16 16.89 13.84 12.75
C ARG A 16 17.36 12.43 12.35
N ALA A 17 17.49 11.55 13.34
CA ALA A 17 17.86 10.16 13.12
C ALA A 17 16.76 9.40 12.35
N VAL A 18 17.13 8.48 11.45
CA VAL A 18 16.24 7.81 10.48
C VAL A 18 15.14 6.98 11.17
N ASP A 19 15.46 6.48 12.35
CA ASP A 19 14.61 5.79 13.31
C ASP A 19 13.37 6.60 13.76
N HIS A 20 13.33 7.92 13.53
CA HIS A 20 12.18 8.78 13.84
C HIS A 20 11.32 9.17 12.62
N ILE A 21 11.58 8.60 11.44
CA ILE A 21 10.87 9.04 10.22
C ILE A 21 9.43 8.49 10.17
N PHE A 22 9.15 7.34 10.81
CA PHE A 22 7.83 6.71 10.81
C PHE A 22 7.41 6.24 12.21
N PRO A 23 6.90 7.12 13.08
CA PRO A 23 6.31 6.68 14.34
C PRO A 23 5.15 5.73 14.05
N GLN A 24 5.11 4.56 14.71
CA GLN A 24 4.00 3.63 14.59
C GLN A 24 2.72 4.30 15.12
N ARG A 25 1.78 4.59 14.22
CA ARG A 25 0.45 5.07 14.59
C ARG A 25 -0.38 3.85 15.00
N LYS A 26 -0.95 3.86 16.21
CA LYS A 26 -2.02 2.93 16.56
C LYS A 26 -3.25 3.29 15.74
N ALA A 27 -3.69 2.38 14.87
CA ALA A 27 -4.94 2.54 14.13
C ALA A 27 -6.09 1.92 14.94
N GLU A 28 -7.22 2.62 15.01
CA GLU A 28 -8.48 2.07 15.50
C GLU A 28 -9.24 1.52 14.29
N ILE A 29 -9.43 0.19 14.25
CA ILE A 29 -10.14 -0.48 13.17
C ILE A 29 -11.63 -0.50 13.49
N GLY A 30 -12.44 0.10 12.62
CA GLY A 30 -13.89 0.18 12.73
C GLY A 30 -14.62 -0.81 11.82
N ALA A 31 -15.88 -0.51 11.49
CA ALA A 31 -16.71 -1.36 10.63
C ALA A 31 -16.19 -1.43 9.17
N PRO A 32 -16.56 -2.48 8.40
CA PRO A 32 -16.29 -2.56 6.96
C PRO A 32 -16.80 -1.32 6.21
N VAL A 33 -15.97 -0.77 5.34
CA VAL A 33 -16.29 0.38 4.48
C VAL A 33 -16.28 0.02 2.99
N LEU A 34 -15.64 -1.09 2.61
CA LEU A 34 -15.66 -1.65 1.27
C LEU A 34 -15.59 -3.17 1.39
N THR A 35 -16.47 -3.87 0.69
CA THR A 35 -16.43 -5.33 0.52
C THR A 35 -16.39 -5.63 -0.97
N VAL A 36 -15.39 -6.39 -1.39
CA VAL A 36 -15.22 -6.90 -2.75
C VAL A 36 -15.35 -8.41 -2.70
N SER A 37 -16.13 -8.98 -3.62
CA SER A 37 -16.38 -10.42 -3.70
C SER A 37 -16.55 -10.84 -5.16
N GLY A 38 -15.80 -11.86 -5.59
CA GLY A 38 -15.93 -12.44 -6.94
C GLY A 38 -15.45 -11.50 -8.06
N LEU A 39 -14.60 -10.53 -7.76
CA LEU A 39 -14.12 -9.57 -8.76
C LEU A 39 -13.11 -10.27 -9.69
N SER A 40 -13.48 -10.42 -10.96
CA SER A 40 -12.70 -11.16 -11.95
C SER A 40 -12.58 -10.37 -13.25
N HIS A 41 -11.45 -10.50 -13.94
CA HIS A 41 -11.21 -9.94 -15.26
C HIS A 41 -10.72 -11.04 -16.21
N PRO A 42 -11.13 -11.08 -17.48
CA PRO A 42 -10.85 -12.20 -18.39
C PRO A 42 -9.38 -12.59 -18.52
N THR A 43 -8.44 -11.68 -18.26
CA THR A 43 -7.01 -11.91 -18.48
C THR A 43 -6.09 -11.48 -17.34
N GLU A 44 -6.56 -10.73 -16.35
CA GLU A 44 -5.65 -10.00 -15.43
C GLU A 44 -5.71 -10.48 -13.98
N PHE A 45 -6.89 -10.89 -13.51
CA PHE A 45 -7.10 -11.37 -12.15
C PHE A 45 -8.38 -12.20 -12.11
N ASP A 46 -8.47 -13.12 -11.15
CA ASP A 46 -9.59 -14.05 -11.03
C ASP A 46 -10.01 -14.15 -9.57
N ASP A 47 -11.32 -14.12 -9.34
CA ASP A 47 -11.98 -14.32 -8.04
C ASP A 47 -11.37 -13.52 -6.87
N ILE A 48 -11.18 -12.21 -7.06
CA ILE A 48 -10.66 -11.33 -6.02
C ILE A 48 -11.75 -11.03 -4.98
N GLY A 49 -11.41 -11.25 -3.70
CA GLY A 49 -12.27 -10.92 -2.57
C GLY A 49 -11.47 -10.38 -1.37
N PHE A 50 -11.96 -9.27 -0.79
CA PHE A 50 -11.40 -8.68 0.42
C PHE A 50 -12.39 -7.69 1.04
N GLU A 51 -12.13 -7.34 2.30
CA GLU A 51 -12.82 -6.26 3.01
C GLU A 51 -11.82 -5.22 3.46
N LEU A 52 -12.20 -3.94 3.36
CA LEU A 52 -11.46 -2.82 3.94
C LEU A 52 -12.29 -2.23 5.07
N HIS A 53 -11.68 -2.13 6.25
CA HIS A 53 -12.33 -1.58 7.43
C HIS A 53 -11.99 -0.09 7.62
N ARG A 54 -12.87 0.64 8.32
CA ARG A 54 -12.63 2.03 8.68
C ARG A 54 -11.33 2.14 9.49
N GLY A 55 -10.42 3.01 9.07
CA GLY A 55 -9.13 3.24 9.76
C GLY A 55 -8.04 2.24 9.40
N GLU A 56 -8.35 1.23 8.58
CA GLU A 56 -7.37 0.28 8.06
C GLU A 56 -6.59 0.86 6.87
N ILE A 57 -5.31 0.50 6.77
CA ILE A 57 -4.50 0.73 5.57
C ILE A 57 -4.26 -0.64 4.92
N LEU A 58 -5.02 -0.95 3.87
CA LEU A 58 -4.87 -2.18 3.10
C LEU A 58 -3.86 -1.98 1.96
N GLY A 59 -2.80 -2.80 1.94
CA GLY A 59 -1.75 -2.76 0.94
C GLY A 59 -1.77 -3.99 0.03
N PHE A 60 -1.65 -3.77 -1.28
CA PHE A 60 -1.58 -4.83 -2.29
C PHE A 60 -0.16 -5.00 -2.80
N TYR A 61 0.35 -6.23 -2.77
CA TYR A 61 1.70 -6.57 -3.25
C TYR A 61 1.67 -7.86 -4.07
N GLY A 62 2.69 -8.05 -4.90
CA GLY A 62 2.73 -9.14 -5.87
C GLY A 62 3.81 -8.91 -6.92
N LEU A 63 4.08 -9.94 -7.71
CA LEU A 63 5.04 -9.89 -8.81
C LEU A 63 4.63 -8.85 -9.88
N VAL A 64 5.59 -8.50 -10.75
CA VAL A 64 5.27 -7.70 -11.94
C VAL A 64 4.29 -8.49 -12.80
N GLY A 65 3.20 -7.86 -13.22
CA GLY A 65 2.11 -8.51 -13.96
C GLY A 65 1.08 -9.25 -13.10
N ALA A 66 1.14 -9.17 -11.77
CA ALA A 66 0.17 -9.83 -10.89
C ALA A 66 -1.22 -9.15 -10.81
N GLY A 67 -1.55 -8.22 -11.72
CA GLY A 67 -2.88 -7.61 -11.76
C GLY A 67 -3.16 -6.53 -10.70
N ARG A 68 -2.16 -6.04 -9.95
CA ARG A 68 -2.39 -5.09 -8.83
C ARG A 68 -3.00 -3.77 -9.27
N SER A 69 -2.48 -3.19 -10.35
CA SER A 69 -2.96 -1.91 -10.87
C SER A 69 -4.32 -2.06 -11.53
N GLU A 70 -4.51 -3.21 -12.16
CA GLU A 70 -5.69 -3.62 -12.90
C GLU A 70 -6.88 -3.81 -11.94
N VAL A 71 -6.68 -4.50 -10.81
CA VAL A 71 -7.68 -4.63 -9.74
C VAL A 71 -8.10 -3.26 -9.21
N MET A 72 -7.15 -2.36 -8.93
CA MET A 72 -7.46 -1.02 -8.42
C MET A 72 -8.24 -0.17 -9.43
N GLN A 73 -7.91 -0.29 -10.72
CA GLN A 73 -8.63 0.39 -11.80
C GLN A 73 -10.06 -0.14 -11.94
N ALA A 74 -10.26 -1.46 -11.82
CA ALA A 74 -11.58 -2.07 -11.85
C ALA A 74 -12.45 -1.60 -10.67
N ILE A 75 -11.90 -1.56 -9.45
CA ILE A 75 -12.59 -1.05 -8.26
C ILE A 75 -12.97 0.43 -8.41
N ALA A 76 -12.08 1.23 -9.01
CA ALA A 76 -12.33 2.64 -9.28
C ALA A 76 -13.31 2.89 -10.45
N GLY A 77 -13.76 1.84 -11.14
CA GLY A 77 -14.67 1.93 -12.29
C GLY A 77 -14.02 2.46 -13.57
N ILE A 78 -12.68 2.41 -13.67
CA ILE A 78 -11.92 2.86 -14.84
C ILE A 78 -11.94 1.78 -15.93
N THR A 79 -11.79 0.51 -15.51
CA THR A 79 -11.82 -0.68 -16.37
C THR A 79 -12.93 -1.61 -15.91
N ARG A 80 -13.37 -2.53 -16.79
CA ARG A 80 -14.44 -3.50 -16.51
C ARG A 80 -13.93 -4.90 -16.71
#